data_AF-A0A916HMC8-F1
#
_entry.id   AF-A0A916HMC8-F1
#
_cell.length_a   1.000
_cell.length_b   1.000
_cell.length_c   1.000
_cell.angle_alpha   90.00
_cell.angle_beta   90.00
_cell.angle_gamma   90.00
#
_symmetry.space_group_name_H-M   'P 1'
#
loop_
_entity.id
_entity.type
_entity.pdbx_description
1 polymer ?
#
loop_
_entity_poly.entity_id
_entity_poly.type
_entity_poly.pdbx_seq_one_letter_code
_entity_poly.pdbx_strand_id
1 'polypeptide(L)'
;IEQAWLEELANRPAALVPSAEHQALVLEALHEIDSMLRTLPAKVGNAFFMAMADGMSNREIAEALGVSTRMVHRYLSQAMLCCLKLEARHTAADMPVHQASSLPEPR
;
A
#
# COMPACT_ATOMS: atom_id res chain seq x y z
N ILE A 1 -0.21 -40.47 1.84
CA ILE A 1 0.23 -39.09 1.55
C ILE A 1 -0.63 -38.48 0.46
N GLU A 2 -0.74 -39.11 -0.72
CA GLU A 2 -1.57 -38.62 -1.83
C GLU A 2 -3.06 -38.46 -1.49
N GLN A 3 -3.68 -39.43 -0.82
CA GLN A 3 -5.09 -39.33 -0.40
C GLN A 3 -5.35 -38.21 0.62
N ALA A 4 -4.47 -38.09 1.63
CA ALA A 4 -4.53 -36.99 2.60
C ALA A 4 -4.32 -35.61 1.94
N TRP A 5 -3.53 -35.55 0.86
CA TRP A 5 -3.31 -34.33 0.08
C TRP A 5 -4.54 -33.94 -0.77
N LEU A 6 -5.23 -34.93 -1.36
CA LEU A 6 -6.46 -34.72 -2.13
C LEU A 6 -7.65 -34.33 -1.24
N GLU A 7 -7.76 -34.92 -0.05
CA GLU A 7 -8.77 -34.54 0.94
C GLU A 7 -8.57 -33.09 1.43
N GLU A 8 -7.32 -32.69 1.69
CA GLU A 8 -7.00 -31.31 2.09
C GLU A 8 -7.34 -30.29 0.98
N LEU A 9 -7.07 -30.63 -0.28
CA LEU A 9 -7.45 -29.81 -1.45
C LEU A 9 -8.96 -29.71 -1.62
N ALA A 10 -9.70 -30.80 -1.39
CA ALA A 10 -11.15 -30.85 -1.51
C ALA A 10 -11.85 -30.07 -0.38
N ASN A 11 -11.24 -30.00 0.81
CA ASN A 11 -11.76 -29.28 1.97
C ASN A 11 -11.36 -27.80 2.02
N ARG A 12 -10.51 -27.33 1.09
CA ARG A 12 -10.25 -25.90 0.97
C ARG A 12 -11.52 -25.21 0.48
N PRO A 13 -11.95 -24.12 1.13
CA PRO A 13 -12.97 -23.26 0.54
C PRO A 13 -12.48 -22.87 -0.85
N ALA A 14 -13.39 -22.89 -1.83
CA ALA A 14 -13.08 -22.43 -3.19
C ALA A 14 -12.34 -21.10 -3.06
N ALA A 15 -11.09 -21.07 -3.53
CA ALA A 15 -10.32 -19.84 -3.49
C ALA A 15 -11.19 -18.78 -4.17
N LEU A 16 -11.53 -17.71 -3.45
CA LEU A 16 -12.12 -16.52 -4.05
C LEU A 16 -11.02 -15.94 -4.93
N VAL A 17 -10.81 -16.53 -6.10
CA VAL A 17 -9.90 -16.02 -7.10
C VAL A 17 -10.53 -14.71 -7.54
N PRO A 18 -9.89 -13.56 -7.28
CA PRO A 18 -10.45 -12.29 -7.68
C PRO A 18 -10.58 -12.27 -9.21
N SER A 19 -11.57 -11.54 -9.74
CA SER A 19 -11.71 -11.41 -11.20
C SER A 19 -10.43 -10.83 -11.81
N ALA A 20 -10.24 -11.01 -13.12
CA ALA A 20 -9.10 -10.43 -13.82
C ALA A 20 -9.05 -8.90 -13.65
N GLU A 21 -10.21 -8.21 -13.64
CA GLU A 21 -10.24 -6.78 -13.38
C GLU A 21 -9.79 -6.45 -11.95
N HIS A 22 -10.26 -7.20 -10.95
CA HIS A 22 -9.86 -6.95 -9.56
C HIS A 22 -8.37 -7.20 -9.34
N GLN A 23 -7.80 -8.24 -9.97
CA GLN A 23 -6.37 -8.49 -9.94
C GLN A 23 -5.58 -7.34 -10.57
N ALA A 24 -6.05 -6.80 -11.70
CA ALA A 24 -5.43 -5.66 -12.36
C ALA A 24 -5.40 -4.41 -11.47
N LEU A 25 -6.52 -4.10 -10.80
CA LEU A 25 -6.60 -2.98 -9.85
C LEU A 25 -5.60 -3.11 -8.70
N VAL A 26 -5.48 -4.31 -8.11
CA VAL A 26 -4.50 -4.55 -7.05
C VAL A 26 -3.07 -4.37 -7.56
N LEU A 27 -2.76 -4.87 -8.76
CA LEU A 27 -1.43 -4.72 -9.36
C LEU A 27 -1.10 -3.27 -9.69
N GLU A 28 -2.07 -2.50 -10.17
CA GLU A 28 -1.92 -1.07 -10.44
C GLU A 28 -1.60 -0.30 -9.16
N ALA A 29 -2.38 -0.52 -8.09
CA ALA A 29 -2.14 0.12 -6.79
C ALA A 29 -0.75 -0.25 -6.22
N LEU A 30 -0.32 -1.51 -6.34
CA LEU A 30 1.02 -1.94 -5.93
C LEU A 30 2.12 -1.26 -6.75
N HIS A 31 1.94 -1.11 -8.07
CA HIS A 31 2.90 -0.41 -8.92
C HIS A 31 3.02 1.08 -8.59
N GLU A 32 1.93 1.74 -8.22
CA GLU A 32 1.97 3.14 -7.82
C GLU A 32 2.70 3.35 -6.50
N ILE A 33 2.47 2.47 -5.52
CA ILE A 33 3.21 2.47 -4.26
C ILE A 33 4.69 2.21 -4.52
N ASP A 34 5.05 1.20 -5.30
CA ASP A 34 6.45 0.89 -5.66
C ASP A 34 7.12 2.09 -6.35
N SER A 35 6.43 2.69 -7.33
CA SER A 35 6.92 3.86 -8.06
C SER A 35 7.16 5.05 -7.13
N MET A 36 6.25 5.30 -6.19
CA MET A 36 6.40 6.33 -5.18
C MET A 36 7.59 6.04 -4.25
N LEU A 37 7.72 4.82 -3.74
CA LEU A 37 8.82 4.44 -2.84
C LEU A 37 10.18 4.55 -3.52
N ARG A 38 10.28 4.27 -4.83
CA ARG A 38 11.51 4.45 -5.63
C ARG A 38 11.99 5.89 -5.71
N THR A 39 11.13 6.88 -5.45
CA THR A 39 11.54 8.30 -5.39
C THR A 39 12.25 8.67 -4.10
N LEU A 40 12.20 7.81 -3.07
CA LEU A 40 12.82 8.08 -1.78
C LEU A 40 14.34 7.82 -1.84
N PRO A 41 15.15 8.61 -1.11
CA PRO A 41 16.54 8.24 -0.87
C PRO A 41 16.62 6.85 -0.21
N ALA A 42 17.62 6.04 -0.59
CA ALA A 42 17.73 4.65 -0.16
C ALA A 42 17.60 4.45 1.37
N LYS A 43 18.25 5.31 2.18
CA LYS A 43 18.15 5.24 3.65
C LYS A 43 16.74 5.54 4.19
N VAL A 44 15.98 6.38 3.49
CA VAL A 44 14.59 6.70 3.84
C VAL A 44 13.68 5.51 3.53
N GLY A 45 13.83 4.93 2.33
CA GLY A 45 13.10 3.72 1.93
C GLY A 45 13.39 2.54 2.86
N ASN A 46 14.66 2.29 3.18
CA ASN A 46 15.06 1.21 4.08
C ASN A 46 14.48 1.40 5.49
N ALA A 47 14.55 2.61 6.05
CA ALA A 47 13.97 2.91 7.36
C ALA A 47 12.45 2.66 7.38
N PHE A 48 11.76 3.07 6.31
CA PHE A 48 10.32 2.86 6.17
C PHE A 48 9.97 1.37 6.07
N PHE A 49 10.71 0.60 5.26
CA PHE A 49 10.47 -0.83 5.10
C PHE A 49 10.72 -1.60 6.42
N MET A 50 11.81 -1.30 7.12
CA MET A 50 12.12 -1.88 8.43
C MET A 50 11.01 -1.61 9.46
N ALA A 51 10.43 -0.41 9.45
CA ALA A 51 9.33 -0.08 10.34
C ALA A 51 8.02 -0.81 9.97
N MET A 52 7.69 -0.85 8.67
CA MET A 52 6.36 -1.31 8.19
C MET A 52 6.28 -2.82 7.95
N ALA A 53 7.33 -3.41 7.37
CA ALA A 53 7.35 -4.84 7.02
C ALA A 53 7.98 -5.67 8.14
N ASP A 54 9.10 -5.20 8.70
CA ASP A 54 9.84 -5.94 9.73
C ASP A 54 9.37 -5.58 11.15
N GLY A 55 8.53 -4.55 11.32
CA GLY A 55 7.99 -4.13 12.61
C GLY A 55 9.04 -3.57 13.58
N MET A 56 10.21 -3.16 13.09
CA MET A 56 11.31 -2.67 13.92
C MET A 56 10.98 -1.34 14.59
N SER A 57 11.45 -1.16 15.83
CA SER A 57 11.37 0.11 16.54
C SER A 57 12.36 1.14 15.98
N ASN A 58 12.10 2.43 16.22
CA ASN A 58 12.99 3.52 15.80
C ASN A 58 14.43 3.36 16.33
N ARG A 59 14.60 2.71 17.49
CA ARG A 59 15.91 2.43 18.08
C ARG A 59 16.64 1.34 17.29
N GLU A 60 15.98 0.24 16.98
CA GLU A 60 16.56 -0.86 16.20
C GLU A 60 16.90 -0.41 14.78
N ILE A 61 16.06 0.43 14.17
CA ILE A 61 16.34 1.04 12.86
C ILE A 61 17.55 1.98 12.93
N ALA A 62 17.66 2.78 14.00
CA ALA A 62 18.79 3.69 14.19
C ALA A 62 20.12 2.91 14.29
N GLU A 63 20.11 1.82 15.05
CA GLU A 63 21.23 0.89 15.18
C GLU A 63 21.57 0.24 13.82
N ALA A 64 20.58 -0.30 13.11
CA ALA A 64 20.76 -0.97 11.82
C ALA A 64 21.30 -0.04 10.72
N LEU A 65 20.89 1.23 10.70
CA LEU A 65 21.29 2.20 9.68
C LEU A 65 22.52 3.06 10.08
N GLY A 66 23.00 2.90 11.31
CA GLY A 66 24.12 3.70 11.85
C GLY A 66 23.80 5.19 11.94
N VAL A 67 22.58 5.54 12.34
CA VAL A 67 22.10 6.94 12.45
C VAL A 67 21.46 7.17 13.83
N SER A 68 21.16 8.43 14.16
CA SER A 68 20.42 8.73 15.39
C SER A 68 18.92 8.42 15.24
N THR A 69 18.25 8.12 16.36
CA THR A 69 16.79 7.97 16.39
C THR A 69 16.05 9.21 15.85
N ARG A 70 16.58 10.41 16.10
CA ARG A 70 16.08 11.67 15.51
C ARG A 70 16.11 11.63 13.97
N MET A 71 17.16 11.06 13.38
CA MET A 71 17.25 10.91 11.93
C MET A 71 16.26 9.88 11.40
N VAL A 72 16.04 8.78 12.14
CA VAL A 72 14.99 7.79 11.81
C VAL A 72 13.62 8.46 11.78
N HIS A 73 13.26 9.25 12.80
CA HIS A 73 12.01 10.02 12.80
C HIS A 73 11.89 10.90 11.54
N ARG A 74 12.96 11.61 11.17
CA ARG A 74 12.98 12.42 9.94
C ARG A 74 12.76 11.58 8.69
N TYR A 75 13.40 10.42 8.59
CA TYR A 75 13.21 9.50 7.46
C TYR A 75 11.77 9.00 7.38
N LEU A 76 11.20 8.53 8.49
CA LEU A 76 9.83 8.03 8.53
C LEU A 76 8.82 9.15 8.19
N SER A 77 9.02 10.37 8.68
CA SER A 77 8.18 11.52 8.29
C SER A 77 8.26 11.83 6.80
N GLN A 78 9.44 11.72 6.19
CA GLN A 78 9.62 11.94 4.75
C GLN A 78 8.90 10.85 3.93
N ALA A 79 9.02 9.58 4.33
CA ALA A 79 8.32 8.48 3.68
C ALA A 79 6.79 8.62 3.80
N MET A 80 6.29 8.94 5.01
CA MET A 80 4.86 9.14 5.25
C MET A 80 4.29 10.30 4.43
N LEU A 81 5.04 11.40 4.27
CA LEU A 81 4.64 12.50 3.40
C LEU A 81 4.52 12.07 1.93
N CYS A 82 5.38 11.16 1.46
CA CYS A 82 5.20 10.59 0.11
C CYS A 82 3.91 9.78 0.01
N CYS A 83 3.60 8.93 1.00
CA CYS A 83 2.35 8.16 1.04
C CYS A 83 1.12 9.08 0.99
N LEU A 84 1.09 10.13 1.82
CA LEU A 84 0.00 11.11 1.83
C LEU A 84 -0.17 11.83 0.49
N LYS A 85 0.93 12.13 -0.21
CA LYS A 85 0.88 12.73 -1.55
C LYS A 85 0.32 11.78 -2.59
N LEU A 86 0.56 10.47 -2.45
CA LEU A 86 -0.03 9.46 -3.32
C LEU A 86 -1.54 9.36 -3.04
N GLU A 87 -1.94 9.21 -1.78
CA GLU A 87 -3.36 9.15 -1.37
C GLU A 87 -4.15 10.37 -1.85
N ALA A 88 -3.61 11.58 -1.71
CA ALA A 88 -4.27 12.80 -2.20
C ALA A 88 -4.51 12.80 -3.72
N ARG A 89 -3.69 12.10 -4.51
CA ARG A 89 -3.94 11.92 -5.96
C ARG A 89 -5.12 10.99 -6.21
N HIS A 90 -5.22 9.90 -5.44
CA HIS A 90 -6.39 9.00 -5.51
C HIS A 90 -7.66 9.71 -5.06
N THR A 91 -7.64 10.46 -3.95
CA THR A 91 -8.82 11.20 -3.50
C THR A 91 -9.26 12.27 -4.51
N ALA A 92 -8.32 12.88 -5.22
CA ALA A 92 -8.64 13.82 -6.31
C ALA A 92 -9.15 13.11 -7.58
N ALA A 93 -8.71 11.87 -7.85
CA ALA A 93 -9.13 11.05 -8.98
C ALA A 93 -10.48 10.34 -8.74
N ASP A 94 -10.79 10.01 -7.48
CA ASP A 94 -12.04 9.40 -7.03
C ASP A 94 -13.17 10.41 -6.79
N MET A 95 -12.95 11.72 -7.03
CA MET A 95 -14.04 12.69 -6.96
C MET A 95 -15.09 12.37 -8.04
N PRO A 96 -16.35 12.09 -7.68
CA PRO A 96 -17.36 11.77 -8.66
C PRO A 96 -17.73 13.01 -9.47
N VAL A 97 -17.38 13.03 -10.76
CA VAL A 97 -17.84 14.04 -11.74
C VAL A 97 -19.33 13.88 -12.10
N HIS A 98 -20.09 13.02 -11.40
CA HIS A 98 -21.50 12.77 -11.69
C HIS A 98 -22.43 13.00 -10.49
N GLN A 99 -22.88 14.26 -10.33
CA GLN A 99 -24.31 14.55 -10.16
C GLN A 99 -24.62 16.04 -10.44
N ALA A 100 -24.61 16.41 -11.72
CA ALA A 100 -25.31 17.58 -12.24
C ALA A 100 -26.27 17.14 -13.35
N SER A 101 -27.24 16.30 -13.01
CA SER A 101 -28.40 16.00 -13.86
C SER A 101 -29.48 15.33 -13.02
N SER A 102 -30.16 16.15 -12.21
CA SER A 102 -31.49 15.89 -11.62
C SER A 102 -32.03 17.19 -11.03
N LEU A 103 -32.27 18.21 -11.87
CA LEU A 103 -33.16 19.32 -11.49
C LEU A 103 -34.55 18.98 -12.05
N PRO A 104 -35.62 18.87 -11.24
CA PRO A 104 -36.96 18.71 -11.78
C PRO A 104 -37.42 20.03 -12.41
N GLU A 105 -37.92 19.97 -13.65
CA GLU A 105 -38.56 21.12 -14.31
C GLU A 105 -39.80 21.57 -13.51
N PRO A 106 -39.99 22.88 -13.30
CA PRO A 106 -41.20 23.40 -12.68
C PRO A 106 -42.37 23.38 -13.67
N ARG A 107 -43.54 22.94 -13.19
CA ARG A 107 -44.83 23.06 -13.89
C ARG A 107 -45.34 24.49 -13.92
#